data_AF-N1UWQ7-F1
#
_entry.id   AF-N1UWQ7-F1
#
_cell.length_a   1.000
_cell.length_b   1.000
_cell.length_c   1.000
_cell.angle_alpha   90.00
_cell.angle_beta   90.00
_cell.angle_gamma   90.00
#
_symmetry.space_group_name_H-M   'P 1'
#
loop_
_entity.id
_entity.type
_entity.pdbx_description
1 polymer ?
#
loop_
_entity_poly.entity_id
_entity_poly.type
_entity_poly.pdbx_seq_one_letter_code
_entity_poly.pdbx_strand_id
1 'polypeptide(L)'
;MKDFSDFFRNPHIWDREIVAVGGDLSPERLLYAYKNGIFPWSDQPILWYCLDPRSIFDLNKLHISKRLKEKSIKNVIRLHSTVHLNK
;
A
#
# COMPACT_ATOMS: atom_id res chain seq x y z
N MET A 1 -18.80 -8.20 -5.63
CA MET A 1 -17.89 -7.18 -5.06
C MET A 1 -18.57 -5.84 -5.27
N LYS A 2 -18.64 -4.96 -4.26
CA LYS A 2 -19.23 -3.63 -4.45
C LYS A 2 -18.39 -2.85 -5.45
N ASP A 3 -19.06 -2.12 -6.33
CA ASP A 3 -18.43 -1.19 -7.24
C ASP A 3 -18.27 0.17 -6.56
N PHE A 4 -17.12 0.81 -6.76
CA PHE A 4 -16.78 2.12 -6.21
C PHE A 4 -16.25 3.06 -7.31
N SER A 5 -16.53 2.77 -8.58
CA SER A 5 -16.17 3.60 -9.74
C SER A 5 -16.67 5.04 -9.62
N ASP A 6 -17.85 5.22 -9.02
CA ASP A 6 -18.46 6.55 -8.86
C ASP A 6 -17.77 7.38 -7.77
N PHE A 7 -17.04 6.72 -6.86
CA PHE A 7 -16.32 7.36 -5.76
C PHE A 7 -14.86 7.68 -6.11
N PHE A 8 -14.16 6.75 -6.74
CA PHE A 8 -12.77 6.92 -7.13
C PHE A 8 -12.66 7.48 -8.53
N ARG A 9 -12.02 8.64 -8.69
CA ARG A 9 -11.69 9.13 -10.03
C ARG A 9 -10.70 8.17 -10.71
N ASN A 10 -10.85 8.01 -12.03
CA ASN A 10 -9.97 7.17 -12.82
C ASN A 10 -8.53 7.74 -12.80
N PRO A 11 -7.56 7.04 -12.18
CA PRO A 11 -6.19 7.53 -12.05
C PRO A 11 -5.45 7.70 -13.40
N HIS A 12 -5.86 7.00 -14.44
CA HIS A 12 -5.22 7.08 -15.76
C HIS A 12 -5.63 8.31 -16.57
N ILE A 13 -6.72 8.96 -16.18
CA ILE A 13 -7.25 10.18 -16.84
C ILE A 13 -7.04 11.40 -15.94
N TRP A 14 -6.92 11.18 -14.63
CA TRP A 14 -6.87 12.22 -13.63
C TRP A 14 -5.43 12.72 -13.40
N ASP A 15 -5.22 14.02 -13.55
CA ASP A 15 -3.90 14.68 -13.47
C ASP A 15 -3.42 14.96 -12.03
N ARG A 16 -4.08 14.41 -11.01
CA ARG A 16 -3.65 14.59 -9.61
C ARG A 16 -3.48 13.25 -8.92
N GLU A 17 -2.60 13.22 -7.94
CA GLU A 17 -2.35 12.03 -7.14
C GLU A 17 -3.52 11.66 -6.23
N ILE A 18 -4.31 12.65 -5.79
CA ILE A 18 -5.50 12.42 -4.95
C ILE A 18 -6.70 12.11 -5.85
N VAL A 19 -7.25 10.90 -5.71
CA VAL A 19 -8.32 10.36 -6.55
C VAL A 19 -9.68 10.30 -5.84
N ALA A 20 -9.71 10.44 -4.52
CA ALA A 20 -10.94 10.62 -3.73
C ALA A 20 -10.63 11.23 -2.35
N VAL A 21 -11.67 11.80 -1.72
CA VAL A 21 -11.63 12.37 -0.36
C VAL A 21 -12.82 11.85 0.44
N GLY A 22 -12.60 11.46 1.69
CA GLY A 22 -13.62 10.94 2.61
C GLY A 22 -13.88 9.44 2.44
N GLY A 23 -15.12 9.03 2.71
CA GLY A 23 -15.50 7.61 2.75
C GLY A 23 -15.16 6.95 4.09
N ASP A 24 -14.81 5.67 4.02
CA ASP A 24 -14.55 4.81 5.18
C ASP A 24 -13.42 3.81 4.88
N LEU A 25 -12.91 3.12 5.90
CA LEU A 25 -11.92 2.04 5.76
C LEU A 25 -12.60 0.66 5.78
N SER A 26 -13.80 0.53 5.18
CA SER A 26 -14.47 -0.77 5.08
C SER A 26 -13.64 -1.77 4.25
N PRO A 27 -13.63 -3.06 4.62
CA PRO A 27 -12.88 -4.08 3.88
C PRO A 27 -13.20 -4.11 2.38
N GLU A 28 -14.46 -3.92 1.99
CA GLU A 28 -14.88 -3.91 0.59
C GLU A 28 -14.26 -2.75 -0.18
N ARG A 29 -14.22 -1.55 0.41
CA ARG A 29 -13.65 -0.36 -0.21
C ARG A 29 -12.13 -0.47 -0.31
N LEU A 30 -11.48 -0.98 0.74
CA LEU A 30 -10.04 -1.24 0.72
C LEU A 30 -9.67 -2.27 -0.35
N LEU A 31 -10.41 -3.38 -0.43
CA LEU A 31 -10.18 -4.40 -1.47
C LEU A 31 -10.35 -3.82 -2.87
N TYR A 32 -11.35 -2.96 -3.10
CA TYR A 32 -11.51 -2.26 -4.37
C TYR A 32 -10.33 -1.31 -4.65
N ALA A 33 -9.96 -0.48 -3.67
CA ALA A 33 -8.90 0.52 -3.82
C ALA A 33 -7.55 -0.13 -4.15
N TYR A 34 -7.11 -1.11 -3.34
CA TYR A 34 -5.83 -1.79 -3.55
C TYR A 34 -5.76 -2.54 -4.88
N LYS A 35 -6.87 -3.12 -5.36
CA LYS A 35 -6.94 -3.75 -6.69
C LYS A 35 -6.71 -2.75 -7.82
N ASN A 36 -7.06 -1.49 -7.62
CA ASN A 36 -6.90 -0.41 -8.59
C ASN A 36 -5.65 0.46 -8.33
N GLY A 37 -4.73 0.02 -7.46
CA GLY A 37 -3.52 0.79 -7.15
C GLY A 37 -3.77 2.06 -6.31
N ILE A 38 -4.94 2.15 -5.68
CA ILE A 38 -5.36 3.27 -4.83
C ILE A 38 -5.15 2.89 -3.37
N PHE A 39 -4.62 3.79 -2.55
CA PHE A 39 -4.36 3.54 -1.14
C PHE A 39 -4.68 4.78 -0.27
N PRO A 40 -5.21 4.59 0.95
CA PRO A 40 -5.46 5.68 1.88
C PRO A 40 -4.16 6.14 2.52
N TRP A 41 -3.94 7.46 2.65
CA TRP A 41 -2.71 8.01 3.25
C TRP A 41 -2.94 9.13 4.29
N SER A 42 -4.19 9.42 4.64
CA SER A 42 -4.50 10.31 5.76
C SER A 42 -5.68 9.79 6.56
N ASP A 43 -5.74 10.21 7.81
CA ASP A 43 -6.75 9.72 8.75
C ASP A 43 -8.01 10.59 8.74
N GLN A 44 -7.89 11.93 8.69
CA GLN A 44 -9.05 12.85 8.73
C GLN A 44 -8.85 14.14 7.91
N PRO A 45 -9.63 14.35 6.82
CA PRO A 45 -10.44 13.34 6.12
C PRO A 45 -9.55 12.26 5.49
N ILE A 46 -10.11 11.09 5.18
CA ILE A 46 -9.38 10.05 4.45
C ILE A 46 -9.07 10.54 3.04
N LEU A 47 -7.80 10.62 2.67
CA LEU A 47 -7.34 10.95 1.33
C LEU A 47 -6.86 9.68 0.64
N TRP A 48 -7.38 9.46 -0.56
CA TRP A 48 -7.07 8.29 -1.37
C TRP A 48 -6.13 8.69 -2.50
N TYR A 49 -4.98 8.04 -2.57
CA TYR A 49 -3.89 8.37 -3.48
C TYR A 49 -3.68 7.30 -4.54
N CYS A 50 -3.25 7.73 -5.72
CA CYS A 50 -2.65 6.92 -6.77
C CYS A 50 -1.42 7.68 -7.30
N LEU A 51 -0.22 7.25 -6.92
CA LEU A 51 1.04 7.92 -7.33
C LEU A 51 1.52 7.34 -8.66
N ASP A 52 1.79 8.20 -9.62
CA ASP A 52 2.43 7.87 -10.89
C ASP A 52 3.60 8.84 -11.15
N PRO A 53 4.88 8.39 -11.14
CA PRO A 53 5.34 7.01 -11.05
C PRO A 53 5.19 6.38 -9.65
N ARG A 54 4.87 5.09 -9.62
CA ARG A 54 4.75 4.31 -8.37
C ARG A 54 6.09 3.77 -7.90
N SER A 55 6.45 4.04 -6.65
CA SER A 55 7.60 3.38 -6.00
C SER A 55 7.33 1.88 -5.82
N ILE A 56 8.13 1.05 -6.49
CA ILE A 56 8.12 -0.41 -6.36
C ILE A 56 9.47 -0.93 -5.86
N PHE A 57 9.43 -1.99 -5.04
CA PHE A 57 10.63 -2.70 -4.62
C PHE A 57 10.77 -3.98 -5.45
N ASP A 58 11.75 -4.01 -6.34
CA ASP A 58 12.15 -5.25 -7.02
C ASP A 58 12.95 -6.12 -6.05
N LEU A 59 12.31 -7.15 -5.52
CA LEU A 59 12.91 -8.07 -4.55
C LEU A 59 14.14 -8.80 -5.13
N ASN A 60 14.25 -8.96 -6.45
CA ASN A 60 15.41 -9.56 -7.10
C ASN A 60 16.63 -8.63 -7.10
N LYS A 61 16.40 -7.32 -6.98
CA LYS A 61 17.44 -6.28 -6.93
C LYS A 61 17.63 -5.71 -5.52
N LEU A 62 17.12 -6.41 -4.50
CA LEU A 62 17.21 -5.95 -3.13
C LEU A 62 18.67 -5.78 -2.71
N HIS A 63 19.06 -4.53 -2.44
CA HIS A 63 20.40 -4.23 -1.95
C HIS A 63 20.49 -4.52 -0.44
N ILE A 64 21.16 -5.62 -0.10
CA ILE A 64 21.48 -5.95 1.30
C ILE A 64 22.90 -5.46 1.60
N SER A 65 23.02 -4.47 2.49
CA SER A 65 24.31 -3.92 2.89
C SER A 65 25.22 -4.98 3.52
N LYS A 66 26.54 -4.82 3.35
CA LYS A 66 27.55 -5.75 3.90
C LYS A 66 27.40 -5.93 5.41
N ARG A 67 27.17 -4.84 6.16
CA ARG A 67 26.96 -4.86 7.62
C ARG A 67 25.71 -5.64 8.02
N LEU A 68 24.62 -5.53 7.24
CA LEU A 68 23.39 -6.29 7.50
C LEU A 68 23.60 -7.79 7.28
N LYS A 69 24.31 -8.17 6.20
CA LYS A 69 24.69 -9.57 5.94
C LYS A 69 25.57 -10.15 7.05
N GLU A 70 26.57 -9.40 7.49
CA GLU A 70 27.46 -9.84 8.57
C GLU A 70 26.71 -10.03 9.90
N LYS A 71 25.76 -9.13 10.21
CA LYS A 71 24.95 -9.22 11.43
C LYS A 71 23.92 -10.35 11.38
N SER A 72 23.31 -10.61 10.22
CA SER A 72 22.35 -11.70 10.05
C SER A 72 22.99 -13.09 10.11
N ILE A 73 24.29 -13.20 9.81
CA ILE A 73 25.06 -14.45 9.93
C ILE A 73 25.53 -14.66 11.37
N LYS A 74 25.86 -13.58 12.11
CA LYS A 74 26.36 -13.66 13.49
C LYS A 74 25.25 -13.81 14.54
N ASN A 75 24.07 -13.27 14.29
CA ASN A 75 22.89 -13.41 15.14
C ASN A 75 21.77 -14.07 14.32
N VAL A 76 21.16 -15.14 14.84
CA VAL A 76 19.96 -15.75 14.26
C VAL A 76 18.82 -14.72 14.35
N ILE A 77 18.65 -13.90 13.31
CA ILE A 77 17.50 -13.00 13.19
C ILE A 77 16.31 -13.90 12.83
N ARG A 78 15.46 -14.18 13.83
CA ARG A 78 14.23 -14.94 13.60
C ARG A 78 13.18 -14.01 13.02
N LEU A 79 12.94 -14.13 11.71
CA LEU A 79 11.82 -13.49 11.06
C LEU A 79 10.56 -14.27 11.43
N HIS A 80 9.59 -13.59 12.03
CA HIS A 80 8.29 -14.17 12.35
C HIS A 80 7.22 -13.41 11.60
N SER A 81 6.57 -14.06 10.64
CA SER A 81 5.40 -13.50 9.97
C SER A 81 4.15 -13.91 10.76
N THR A 82 3.81 -13.18 11.83
CA THR A 82 2.46 -13.28 12.41
C THR A 82 1.55 -12.28 11.74
N VAL A 83 0.41 -12.73 11.25
CA VAL A 83 -0.73 -11.86 11.00
C VAL A 83 -1.63 -11.97 12.22
N HIS A 84 -1.58 -10.98 13.12
CA HIS A 84 -2.58 -10.86 14.18
C HIS A 84 -3.75 -10.08 13.61
N LEU A 85 -4.77 -10.80 13.16
CA LEU A 85 -6.06 -10.18 12.81
C LEU A 85 -6.82 -9.95 14.11
N ASN A 86 -7.00 -8.69 14.49
CA ASN A 86 -7.99 -8.35 15.50
C ASN A 86 -9.37 -8.71 14.92
N LYS A 87 -10.00 -9.72 15.51
CA LYS A 87 -11.42 -10.02 15.25
C LYS A 87 -12.29 -8.95 15.88
#